data_AF-A0A3B8NKU6-F1
#
_entry.id   AF-A0A3B8NKU6-F1
#
_cell.length_a   1.000
_cell.length_b   1.000
_cell.length_c   1.000
_cell.angle_alpha   90.00
_cell.angle_beta   90.00
_cell.angle_gamma   90.00
#
_symmetry.space_group_name_H-M   'P 1'
#
loop_
_entity.id
_entity.type
_entity.pdbx_description
1 polymer ?
#
loop_
_entity_poly.entity_id
_entity_poly.type
_entity_poly.pdbx_seq_one_letter_code
_entity_poly.pdbx_strand_id
1 'polypeptide(L)'
;MPNFLIRLLRNNEGTAVVLFALALTGLLGSVALVTDVGLLYSHRAQLVNAADAAALAGAQELPGDPDAAREVAKEYLEANGVAAEQADIEVSPDDRSLTVRACSRVELLFARVLGFLEKEVTAAATATVGPLSAVSGAVPFGIEEQELVYGEEYVLKEGAGNGGAERGEDGRYHGWYGALDLDEHQGGGARDYEERVKYGYEGMLHVGDVVFIEPGNMSGPTTRGIEYRIDQCQHGCSFDDFRRDCPRLVIVPVIRIVEWRDNRPWCAQIQGFAAFFLEGVEGQGTDNNVVGRFVRTVCPGEVGAGGDFGVYTVRLTS
;
A
#
# COMPACT_ATOMS: atom_id res chain seq x y z
N MET A 1 -57.69 22.83 50.23
CA MET A 1 -57.57 21.60 49.44
C MET A 1 -56.28 20.82 49.77
N PRO A 2 -56.10 20.21 50.97
CA PRO A 2 -54.89 19.43 51.26
C PRO A 2 -55.12 17.91 51.23
N ASN A 3 -56.37 17.44 51.14
CA ASN A 3 -56.72 16.03 51.33
C ASN A 3 -56.65 15.14 50.08
N PHE A 4 -56.32 15.68 48.91
CA PHE A 4 -56.22 14.89 47.68
C PHE A 4 -54.88 14.16 47.57
N LEU A 5 -53.79 14.83 47.89
CA LEU A 5 -52.42 14.27 47.87
C LEU A 5 -52.23 13.15 48.92
N ILE A 6 -52.85 13.27 50.10
CA ILE A 6 -52.73 12.25 51.16
C ILE A 6 -53.63 11.03 50.91
N ARG A 7 -54.76 11.18 50.18
CA ARG A 7 -55.61 10.06 49.77
C ARG A 7 -54.99 9.21 48.66
N LEU A 8 -54.19 9.80 47.78
CA LEU A 8 -53.48 9.06 46.73
C LEU A 8 -52.40 8.13 47.30
N LEU A 9 -51.79 8.50 48.42
CA LEU A 9 -50.69 7.77 49.07
C LEU A 9 -51.14 6.64 50.00
N ARG A 10 -52.45 6.47 50.24
CA ARG A 10 -53.00 5.57 51.26
C ARG A 10 -53.85 4.43 50.69
N ASN A 11 -53.72 4.15 49.39
CA ASN A 11 -54.36 3.03 48.72
C ASN A 11 -53.28 2.28 47.91
N ASN A 12 -53.05 0.99 48.20
CA ASN A 12 -51.98 0.22 47.56
C ASN A 12 -52.14 0.10 46.02
N GLU A 13 -53.33 0.38 45.50
CA GLU A 13 -53.61 0.45 44.05
C GLU A 13 -53.04 1.71 43.38
N GLY A 14 -52.87 2.83 44.11
CA GLY A 14 -52.31 4.09 43.56
C GLY A 14 -50.78 4.11 43.52
N THR A 15 -50.13 3.49 44.50
CA THR A 15 -48.66 3.38 44.57
C THR A 15 -48.09 2.59 43.38
N ALA A 16 -48.78 1.53 42.95
CA ALA A 16 -48.38 0.73 41.80
C ALA A 16 -48.32 1.56 40.50
N VAL A 17 -49.31 2.44 40.28
CA VAL A 17 -49.36 3.33 39.12
C VAL A 17 -48.22 4.35 39.14
N VAL A 18 -47.89 4.91 40.31
CA VAL A 18 -46.77 5.86 40.45
C VAL A 18 -45.43 5.17 40.19
N LEU A 19 -45.20 3.99 40.77
CA LEU A 19 -43.98 3.21 40.53
C LEU A 19 -43.86 2.78 39.06
N PHE A 20 -44.97 2.38 38.44
CA PHE A 20 -45.01 2.05 37.02
C PHE A 20 -44.66 3.26 36.14
N ALA A 21 -45.23 4.42 36.43
CA ALA A 21 -44.94 5.65 35.68
C ALA A 21 -43.47 6.06 35.80
N LEU A 22 -42.89 5.96 37.00
CA LEU A 22 -41.46 6.23 37.22
C LEU A 22 -40.56 5.22 36.49
N ALA A 23 -40.89 3.92 36.56
CA ALA A 23 -40.15 2.87 35.87
C ALA A 23 -40.22 3.04 34.34
N LEU A 24 -41.41 3.32 33.80
CA LEU A 24 -41.60 3.57 32.36
C LEU A 24 -40.83 4.81 31.91
N THR A 25 -40.86 5.89 32.70
CA THR A 25 -40.08 7.10 32.42
C THR A 25 -38.58 6.80 32.40
N GLY A 26 -38.09 6.02 33.37
CA GLY A 26 -36.69 5.57 33.40
C GLY A 26 -36.30 4.69 32.20
N LEU A 27 -37.19 3.80 31.77
CA LEU A 27 -36.99 2.97 30.58
C LEU A 27 -36.95 3.81 29.30
N LEU A 28 -37.89 4.74 29.13
CA LEU A 28 -37.90 5.65 27.97
C LEU A 28 -36.66 6.55 27.95
N GLY A 29 -36.23 7.06 29.11
CA GLY A 29 -34.98 7.80 29.24
C GLY A 29 -33.76 6.98 28.84
N SER A 30 -33.71 5.70 29.21
CA SER A 30 -32.65 4.79 28.79
C SER A 30 -32.65 4.54 27.28
N VAL A 31 -33.83 4.32 26.67
CA VAL A 31 -33.95 4.13 25.21
C VAL A 31 -33.53 5.38 24.44
N ALA A 32 -33.96 6.56 24.91
CA ALA A 32 -33.54 7.85 24.37
C ALA A 32 -32.02 8.00 24.36
N LEU A 33 -31.39 7.76 25.51
CA LEU A 33 -29.93 7.84 25.65
C LEU A 33 -29.21 6.87 24.72
N VAL A 34 -29.63 5.60 24.70
CA VAL A 34 -29.03 4.57 23.84
C VAL A 34 -29.16 4.93 22.36
N THR A 35 -30.29 5.50 21.95
CA THR A 35 -30.52 5.90 20.55
C THR A 35 -29.61 7.04 20.13
N ASP A 36 -29.52 8.10 20.94
CA ASP A 36 -28.65 9.25 20.62
C ASP A 36 -27.16 8.86 20.64
N VAL A 37 -26.72 8.07 21.61
CA VAL A 37 -25.34 7.57 21.68
C VAL A 37 -25.04 6.65 20.50
N GLY A 38 -25.98 5.76 20.14
CA GLY A 38 -25.85 4.88 18.99
C GLY A 38 -25.72 5.66 17.67
N LEU A 39 -26.52 6.72 17.51
CA LEU A 39 -26.44 7.62 16.36
C LEU A 39 -25.06 8.29 16.26
N LEU A 40 -24.57 8.88 17.36
CA LEU A 40 -23.25 9.51 17.41
C LEU A 40 -22.13 8.52 17.09
N TYR A 41 -22.23 7.30 17.61
CA TYR A 41 -21.22 6.26 17.35
C TYR A 41 -21.23 5.83 15.88
N SER A 42 -22.40 5.65 15.27
CA SER A 42 -22.53 5.32 13.85
C SER A 42 -21.93 6.40 12.95
N HIS A 43 -22.24 7.68 13.20
CA HIS A 43 -21.64 8.79 12.45
C HIS A 43 -20.13 8.92 12.66
N ARG A 44 -19.64 8.67 13.88
CA ARG A 44 -18.20 8.62 14.14
C ARG A 44 -17.51 7.53 13.34
N ALA A 45 -18.09 6.32 13.29
CA ALA A 45 -17.53 5.21 12.53
C ALA A 45 -17.46 5.53 11.02
N GLN A 46 -18.50 6.16 10.48
CA GLN A 46 -18.51 6.62 9.09
C GLN A 46 -17.40 7.66 8.81
N LEU A 47 -17.24 8.65 9.69
CA LEU A 47 -16.18 9.66 9.56
C LEU A 47 -14.77 9.05 9.63
N VAL A 48 -14.54 8.09 10.54
CA VAL A 48 -13.25 7.39 10.63
C VAL A 48 -12.95 6.65 9.34
N ASN A 49 -13.89 5.86 8.82
CA ASN A 49 -13.71 5.14 7.57
C ASN A 49 -13.45 6.08 6.39
N ALA A 50 -14.16 7.21 6.33
CA ALA A 50 -13.97 8.22 5.29
C ALA A 50 -12.58 8.85 5.36
N ALA A 51 -12.13 9.24 6.56
CA ALA A 51 -10.82 9.83 6.77
C ALA A 51 -9.69 8.82 6.45
N ASP A 52 -9.82 7.57 6.88
CA ASP A 52 -8.85 6.51 6.60
C ASP A 52 -8.73 6.23 5.08
N ALA A 53 -9.87 6.10 4.40
CA ALA A 53 -9.89 5.87 2.95
C ALA A 53 -9.26 7.04 2.19
N ALA A 54 -9.61 8.28 2.57
CA ALA A 54 -9.06 9.49 1.97
C ALA A 54 -7.56 9.64 2.22
N ALA A 55 -7.11 9.39 3.45
CA ALA A 55 -5.70 9.44 3.80
C ALA A 55 -4.90 8.41 3.01
N LEU A 56 -5.37 7.16 2.96
CA LEU A 56 -4.69 6.07 2.26
C LEU A 56 -4.66 6.30 0.75
N ALA A 57 -5.74 6.79 0.15
CA ALA A 57 -5.81 7.05 -1.28
C ALA A 57 -4.93 8.25 -1.69
N GLY A 58 -5.07 9.38 -0.99
CA GLY A 58 -4.28 10.58 -1.28
C GLY A 58 -2.78 10.36 -1.09
N ALA A 59 -2.38 9.61 -0.05
CA ALA A 59 -0.97 9.29 0.17
C ALA A 59 -0.35 8.42 -0.95
N GLN A 60 -1.12 7.82 -1.86
CA GLN A 60 -0.55 7.10 -3.01
C GLN A 60 0.09 8.04 -4.05
N GLU A 61 -0.26 9.33 -4.03
CA GLU A 61 0.34 10.32 -4.93
C GLU A 61 1.62 10.93 -4.33
N LEU A 62 1.91 10.65 -3.05
CA LEU A 62 3.10 11.13 -2.36
C LEU A 62 4.30 10.19 -2.56
N PRO A 63 5.54 10.72 -2.60
CA PRO A 63 5.93 12.14 -2.53
C PRO A 63 5.90 12.86 -3.89
N GLY A 64 5.37 12.24 -4.95
CA GLY A 64 5.50 12.72 -6.33
C GLY A 64 4.69 13.97 -6.64
N ASP A 65 3.42 14.00 -6.22
CA ASP A 65 2.48 15.09 -6.52
C ASP A 65 1.59 15.40 -5.29
N PRO A 66 2.03 16.34 -4.42
CA PRO A 66 1.26 16.76 -3.26
C PRO A 66 -0.09 17.42 -3.58
N ASP A 67 -0.23 18.01 -4.77
CA ASP A 67 -1.49 18.64 -5.16
C ASP A 67 -2.50 17.58 -5.62
N ALA A 68 -2.06 16.60 -6.42
CA ALA A 68 -2.88 15.43 -6.74
C ALA A 68 -3.27 14.64 -5.48
N ALA A 69 -2.36 14.51 -4.50
CA ALA A 69 -2.66 13.86 -3.22
C ALA A 69 -3.86 14.49 -2.50
N ARG A 70 -3.97 15.84 -2.52
CA ARG A 70 -5.09 16.57 -1.93
C ARG A 70 -6.39 16.36 -2.70
N GLU A 71 -6.33 16.40 -4.03
CA GLU A 71 -7.52 16.21 -4.87
C GLU A 71 -8.07 14.77 -4.74
N VAL A 72 -7.21 13.76 -4.81
CA VAL A 72 -7.60 12.35 -4.59
C VAL A 72 -8.19 12.14 -3.20
N ALA A 73 -7.60 12.73 -2.15
CA ALA A 73 -8.16 12.65 -0.81
C ALA A 73 -9.58 13.27 -0.71
N LYS A 74 -9.84 14.38 -1.41
CA LYS A 74 -11.19 14.98 -1.48
C LYS A 74 -12.18 14.06 -2.19
N GLU A 75 -11.81 13.50 -3.34
CA GLU A 75 -12.67 12.57 -4.09
C GLU A 75 -13.09 11.37 -3.22
N TYR A 76 -12.16 10.82 -2.44
CA TYR A 76 -12.44 9.70 -1.54
C TYR A 76 -13.31 10.11 -0.33
N LEU A 77 -13.17 11.33 0.21
CA LEU A 77 -14.10 11.83 1.23
C LEU A 77 -15.52 11.93 0.70
N GLU A 78 -15.69 12.53 -0.49
CA GLU A 78 -16.99 12.72 -1.12
C GLU A 78 -17.65 11.38 -1.48
N ALA A 79 -16.87 10.43 -1.99
CA ALA A 79 -17.33 9.07 -2.24
C ALA A 79 -17.80 8.34 -0.96
N ASN A 80 -17.28 8.73 0.22
CA ASN A 80 -17.71 8.23 1.52
C ASN A 80 -18.77 9.09 2.19
N GLY A 81 -19.36 10.06 1.48
CA GLY A 81 -20.47 10.89 1.96
C GLY A 81 -20.07 12.03 2.90
N VAL A 82 -18.78 12.39 2.92
CA VAL A 82 -18.26 13.55 3.66
C VAL A 82 -17.90 14.64 2.66
N ALA A 83 -18.51 15.83 2.80
CA ALA A 83 -18.21 16.93 1.90
C ALA A 83 -16.77 17.45 2.12
N ALA A 84 -16.08 17.86 1.07
CA ALA A 84 -14.69 18.31 1.18
C ALA A 84 -14.53 19.52 2.13
N GLU A 85 -15.54 20.39 2.25
CA GLU A 85 -15.52 21.55 3.15
C GLU A 85 -15.63 21.17 4.63
N GLN A 86 -16.06 19.93 4.90
CA GLN A 86 -16.14 19.35 6.23
C GLN A 86 -14.82 18.67 6.64
N ALA A 87 -13.78 18.78 5.80
CA ALA A 87 -12.48 18.21 6.07
C ALA A 87 -11.34 19.20 5.86
N ASP A 88 -10.31 19.04 6.67
CA ASP A 88 -9.01 19.68 6.53
C ASP A 88 -7.99 18.63 6.08
N ILE A 89 -7.28 18.91 4.98
CA ILE A 89 -6.32 17.99 4.36
C ILE A 89 -4.96 18.66 4.36
N GLU A 90 -4.04 18.11 5.15
CA GLU A 90 -2.71 18.64 5.36
C GLU A 90 -1.66 17.64 4.86
N VAL A 91 -0.81 18.07 3.93
CA VAL A 91 0.37 17.29 3.50
C VAL A 91 1.56 17.78 4.32
N SER A 92 2.38 16.86 4.82
CA SER A 92 3.56 17.23 5.60
C SER A 92 4.60 17.97 4.74
N PRO A 93 5.45 18.84 5.34
CA PRO A 93 6.45 19.60 4.61
C PRO A 93 7.51 18.79 3.87
N ASP A 94 7.65 17.50 4.21
CA ASP A 94 8.55 16.54 3.57
C ASP A 94 7.84 15.68 2.51
N ASP A 95 6.58 15.98 2.19
CA ASP A 95 5.72 15.28 1.22
C ASP A 95 5.61 13.76 1.47
N ARG A 96 5.82 13.32 2.72
CA ARG A 96 5.81 11.89 3.09
C ARG A 96 4.62 11.48 3.93
N SER A 97 3.73 12.41 4.26
CA SER A 97 2.49 12.07 4.96
C SER A 97 1.35 12.98 4.57
N LEU A 98 0.14 12.43 4.64
CA LEU A 98 -1.10 13.13 4.39
C LEU A 98 -2.04 12.89 5.58
N THR A 99 -2.46 13.99 6.20
CA THR A 99 -3.38 14.01 7.34
C THR A 99 -4.73 14.51 6.88
N VAL A 100 -5.79 13.74 7.10
CA VAL A 100 -7.18 14.13 6.85
C VAL A 100 -7.91 14.28 8.18
N ARG A 101 -8.52 15.44 8.42
CA ARG A 101 -9.33 15.72 9.62
C ARG A 101 -10.73 16.09 9.19
N ALA A 102 -11.69 15.20 9.41
CA ALA A 102 -13.09 15.42 9.05
C ALA A 102 -13.95 15.75 10.28
N CYS A 103 -14.93 16.62 10.13
CA CYS A 103 -15.94 16.94 11.14
C CYS A 103 -17.36 16.80 10.58
N SER A 104 -18.31 16.40 11.41
CA SER A 104 -19.73 16.41 11.05
C SER A 104 -20.59 16.76 12.25
N ARG A 105 -21.67 17.50 11.99
CA ARG A 105 -22.68 17.82 13.00
C ARG A 105 -23.84 16.85 12.91
N VAL A 106 -24.07 16.15 14.00
CA VAL A 106 -25.13 15.15 14.11
C VAL A 106 -26.26 15.74 14.93
N GLU A 107 -27.45 15.86 14.32
CA GLU A 107 -28.66 16.22 15.04
C GLU A 107 -29.04 15.10 16.01
N LEU A 108 -29.23 15.43 17.29
CA LEU A 108 -29.68 14.47 18.29
C LEU A 108 -31.20 14.29 18.18
N LEU A 109 -31.73 13.14 18.56
CA LEU A 109 -33.17 12.87 18.46
C LEU A 109 -33.86 13.20 19.78
N PHE A 110 -33.44 12.58 20.87
CA PHE A 110 -34.13 12.69 22.16
C PHE A 110 -33.51 13.73 23.10
N ALA A 111 -32.19 13.90 23.06
CA ALA A 111 -31.46 14.91 23.84
C ALA A 111 -31.91 16.35 23.53
N ARG A 112 -32.61 16.56 22.40
CA ARG A 112 -33.29 17.82 22.06
C ARG A 112 -34.25 18.30 23.15
N VAL A 113 -34.94 17.37 23.82
CA VAL A 113 -35.86 17.68 24.93
C VAL A 113 -35.11 18.30 26.12
N LEU A 114 -33.81 18.00 26.26
CA LEU A 114 -32.92 18.55 27.29
C LEU A 114 -32.16 19.80 26.81
N GLY A 115 -32.42 20.28 25.59
CA GLY A 115 -31.76 21.45 25.00
C GLY A 115 -30.52 21.14 24.16
N PHE A 116 -30.15 19.87 23.97
CA PHE A 116 -29.04 19.48 23.09
C PHE A 116 -29.56 19.19 21.68
N LEU A 117 -29.38 20.14 20.77
CA LEU A 117 -29.90 20.05 19.40
C LEU A 117 -29.00 19.21 18.48
N GLU A 118 -27.71 19.47 18.55
CA GLU A 118 -26.70 18.82 17.72
C GLU A 118 -25.43 18.58 18.52
N LYS A 119 -24.60 17.66 18.02
CA LYS A 119 -23.25 17.44 18.53
C LYS A 119 -22.28 17.25 17.37
N GLU A 120 -21.15 17.92 17.46
CA GLU A 120 -20.04 17.75 16.52
C GLU A 120 -19.27 16.47 16.84
N VAL A 121 -18.98 15.71 15.78
CA VAL A 121 -18.16 14.50 15.80
C VAL A 121 -16.98 14.75 14.87
N THR A 122 -15.78 14.36 15.31
CA THR A 122 -14.55 14.51 14.54
C THR A 122 -13.85 13.17 14.37
N ALA A 123 -13.16 13.02 13.25
CA ALA A 123 -12.24 11.93 12.98
C ALA A 123 -10.97 12.49 12.31
N ALA A 124 -9.84 11.84 12.55
CA ALA A 124 -8.59 12.18 11.90
C ALA A 124 -7.85 10.89 11.55
N ALA A 125 -7.23 10.89 10.37
CA ALA A 125 -6.40 9.80 9.88
C ALA A 125 -5.14 10.39 9.25
N THR A 126 -4.00 9.76 9.50
CA THR A 126 -2.74 10.11 8.84
C THR A 126 -2.23 8.91 8.08
N ALA A 127 -1.87 9.09 6.83
CA ALA A 127 -1.18 8.07 6.04
C ALA A 127 0.24 8.53 5.77
N THR A 128 1.20 7.62 5.91
CA THR A 128 2.62 7.88 5.65
C THR A 128 3.10 7.04 4.47
N VAL A 129 3.95 7.64 3.65
CA VAL A 129 4.70 7.01 2.58
C VAL A 129 6.12 6.73 3.06
N GLY A 130 6.57 5.50 2.88
CA GLY A 130 7.94 5.12 3.18
C GLY A 130 8.51 4.12 2.18
N PRO A 131 9.84 3.94 2.16
CA PRO A 131 10.48 2.94 1.33
C PRO A 131 9.89 1.56 1.60
N LEU A 132 9.69 0.80 0.53
CA LEU A 132 9.23 -0.58 0.61
C LEU A 132 10.30 -1.45 1.28
N SER A 133 9.98 -2.08 2.41
CA SER A 133 10.89 -2.99 3.11
C SER A 133 10.56 -4.46 2.92
N ALA A 134 9.33 -4.78 2.49
CA ALA A 134 8.93 -6.13 2.15
C ALA A 134 7.86 -6.15 1.06
N VAL A 135 7.97 -7.12 0.15
CA VAL A 135 7.09 -7.23 -1.03
C VAL A 135 6.88 -8.68 -1.45
N SER A 136 5.71 -8.94 -2.01
CA SER A 136 5.39 -10.17 -2.77
C SER A 136 5.14 -9.79 -4.23
N GLY A 137 5.44 -10.69 -5.16
CA GLY A 137 5.31 -10.48 -6.61
C GLY A 137 6.56 -9.91 -7.28
N ALA A 138 7.69 -9.84 -6.57
CA ALA A 138 8.96 -9.46 -7.16
C ALA A 138 9.38 -10.43 -8.26
N VAL A 139 9.94 -9.92 -9.36
CA VAL A 139 10.48 -10.75 -10.44
C VAL A 139 11.92 -11.19 -10.11
N PRO A 140 12.39 -12.33 -10.62
CA PRO A 140 13.72 -12.88 -10.32
C PRO A 140 14.83 -12.15 -11.09
N PHE A 141 14.77 -10.82 -11.12
CA PHE A 141 15.82 -9.94 -11.60
C PHE A 141 16.42 -9.19 -10.41
N GLY A 142 17.73 -9.03 -10.36
CA GLY A 142 18.40 -8.16 -9.40
C GLY A 142 18.91 -6.92 -10.10
N ILE A 143 19.00 -5.81 -9.36
CA ILE A 143 19.82 -4.66 -9.75
C ILE A 143 20.81 -4.33 -8.65
N GLU A 144 22.10 -4.12 -8.98
CA GLU A 144 23.07 -3.70 -7.97
C GLU A 144 22.67 -2.35 -7.36
N GLU A 145 22.96 -2.17 -6.08
CA GLU A 145 22.73 -0.93 -5.34
C GLU A 145 23.42 0.27 -6.01
N GLN A 146 22.62 1.17 -6.56
CA GLN A 146 23.06 2.40 -7.22
C GLN A 146 21.95 3.47 -7.16
N GLU A 147 22.31 4.71 -7.50
CA GLU A 147 21.33 5.78 -7.70
C GLU A 147 20.53 5.49 -8.99
N LEU A 148 19.20 5.48 -8.89
CA LEU A 148 18.29 5.24 -10.01
C LEU A 148 17.61 6.54 -10.44
N VAL A 149 17.74 6.88 -11.72
CA VAL A 149 17.22 8.12 -12.32
C VAL A 149 15.91 7.82 -13.02
N TYR A 150 14.86 8.58 -12.66
CA TYR A 150 13.52 8.37 -13.20
C TYR A 150 13.51 8.47 -14.74
N GLY A 151 12.93 7.46 -15.39
CA GLY A 151 12.83 7.35 -16.85
C GLY A 151 14.10 6.94 -17.57
N GLU A 152 15.21 6.76 -16.85
CA GLU A 152 16.42 6.17 -17.42
C GLU A 152 16.20 4.67 -17.66
N GLU A 153 16.80 4.19 -18.74
CA GLU A 153 16.74 2.80 -19.17
C GLU A 153 17.86 1.99 -18.50
N TYR A 154 17.49 0.83 -17.94
CA TYR A 154 18.40 -0.08 -17.28
C TYR A 154 18.26 -1.49 -17.86
N VAL A 155 19.40 -2.17 -17.96
CA VAL A 155 19.46 -3.60 -18.27
C VAL A 155 19.25 -4.38 -16.97
N LEU A 156 18.06 -4.94 -16.80
CA LEU A 156 17.66 -5.73 -15.62
C LEU A 156 18.23 -7.14 -15.64
N LYS A 157 18.57 -7.61 -16.84
CA LYS A 157 19.15 -8.92 -17.09
C LYS A 157 20.05 -8.78 -18.30
N GLU A 158 21.34 -9.03 -18.15
CA GLU A 158 22.25 -9.11 -19.30
C GLU A 158 22.20 -10.53 -19.90
N GLY A 159 22.42 -10.62 -21.21
CA GLY A 159 22.71 -11.87 -21.91
C GLY A 159 24.11 -12.40 -21.61
N ALA A 160 24.34 -13.68 -21.91
CA ALA A 160 25.63 -14.33 -21.74
C ALA A 160 26.72 -13.89 -22.71
N GLY A 161 26.40 -13.18 -23.79
CA GLY A 161 27.44 -12.88 -24.77
C GLY A 161 28.00 -14.15 -25.41
N ASN A 162 29.19 -13.98 -25.96
CA ASN A 162 30.15 -15.07 -26.22
C ASN A 162 31.20 -15.19 -25.09
N GLY A 163 31.06 -14.43 -24.01
CA GLY A 163 32.04 -14.31 -22.93
C GLY A 163 31.63 -15.10 -21.68
N GLY A 164 32.62 -15.61 -20.95
CA GLY A 164 32.39 -16.04 -19.57
C GLY A 164 32.20 -14.80 -18.69
N ALA A 165 31.63 -15.01 -17.52
CA ALA A 165 31.40 -13.93 -16.58
C ALA A 165 32.74 -13.47 -15.94
N GLU A 166 33.04 -12.18 -16.04
CA GLU A 166 34.35 -11.57 -15.78
C GLU A 166 34.23 -10.32 -14.91
N ARG A 167 35.19 -10.11 -14.00
CA ARG A 167 35.22 -8.92 -13.15
C ARG A 167 35.79 -7.73 -13.93
N GLY A 168 35.03 -6.65 -14.04
CA GLY A 168 35.45 -5.39 -14.64
C GLY A 168 36.51 -4.66 -13.80
N GLU A 169 37.32 -3.83 -14.46
CA GLU A 169 38.33 -2.97 -13.81
C GLU A 169 37.69 -1.89 -12.90
N ASP A 170 36.41 -1.60 -13.08
CA ASP A 170 35.59 -0.72 -12.25
C ASP A 170 35.12 -1.38 -10.93
N GLY A 171 35.47 -2.65 -10.72
CA GLY A 171 35.05 -3.44 -9.57
C GLY A 171 33.64 -4.01 -9.67
N ARG A 172 32.93 -3.75 -10.78
CA ARG A 172 31.63 -4.35 -11.12
C ARG A 172 31.87 -5.65 -11.88
N TYR A 173 30.87 -6.50 -11.94
CA TYR A 173 30.96 -7.78 -12.65
C TYR A 173 30.25 -7.69 -13.99
N HIS A 174 30.94 -8.06 -15.08
CA HIS A 174 30.38 -8.16 -16.42
C HIS A 174 30.03 -9.64 -16.68
N GLY A 175 28.82 -9.93 -17.16
CA GLY A 175 28.29 -11.32 -17.21
C GLY A 175 27.49 -11.72 -15.96
N TRP A 176 26.97 -10.72 -15.24
CA TRP A 176 25.92 -10.87 -14.23
C TRP A 176 24.57 -10.86 -14.95
N TYR A 177 23.91 -12.02 -15.02
CA TYR A 177 22.68 -12.19 -15.79
C TYR A 177 21.43 -11.80 -15.04
N GLY A 178 21.54 -10.96 -14.00
CA GLY A 178 20.43 -10.48 -13.17
C GLY A 178 19.55 -11.56 -12.50
N ALA A 179 19.73 -12.84 -12.78
CA ALA A 179 18.78 -13.89 -12.41
C ALA A 179 18.98 -14.31 -10.95
N LEU A 180 17.92 -14.21 -10.16
CA LEU A 180 17.90 -14.55 -8.74
C LEU A 180 17.06 -15.80 -8.50
N ASP A 181 17.52 -16.64 -7.58
CA ASP A 181 16.69 -17.66 -6.95
C ASP A 181 16.07 -17.00 -5.73
N LEU A 182 14.79 -16.67 -5.84
CA LEU A 182 14.07 -15.90 -4.83
C LEU A 182 13.53 -16.78 -3.69
N ASP A 183 13.62 -18.09 -3.81
CA ASP A 183 13.32 -18.97 -2.69
C ASP A 183 14.58 -19.25 -1.83
N GLU A 184 14.37 -19.69 -0.60
CA GLU A 184 15.47 -19.97 0.33
C GLU A 184 16.24 -21.28 0.01
N HIS A 185 15.84 -22.02 -1.03
CA HIS A 185 16.36 -23.35 -1.34
C HIS A 185 17.05 -23.33 -2.69
N GLN A 186 18.39 -23.32 -2.68
CA GLN A 186 19.16 -23.46 -3.92
C GLN A 186 18.66 -24.63 -4.78
N GLY A 187 18.02 -24.29 -5.89
CA GLY A 187 17.41 -25.26 -6.78
C GLY A 187 15.99 -24.90 -7.19
N GLY A 188 15.86 -24.16 -8.27
CA GLY A 188 14.68 -24.09 -9.12
C GLY A 188 15.07 -24.47 -10.55
N GLY A 189 14.18 -25.12 -11.28
CA GLY A 189 14.41 -25.35 -12.70
C GLY A 189 14.26 -24.06 -13.51
N ALA A 190 14.73 -24.07 -14.74
CA ALA A 190 14.41 -23.04 -15.76
C ALA A 190 12.90 -22.75 -15.87
N ARG A 191 12.05 -23.72 -15.49
CA ARG A 191 10.60 -23.59 -15.42
C ARG A 191 10.13 -22.72 -14.25
N ASP A 192 10.67 -22.92 -13.05
CA ASP A 192 10.25 -22.18 -11.85
C ASP A 192 10.63 -20.71 -12.00
N TYR A 193 11.83 -20.46 -12.54
CA TYR A 193 12.25 -19.13 -12.95
C TYR A 193 11.29 -18.51 -13.96
N GLU A 194 10.89 -19.22 -15.02
CA GLU A 194 9.93 -18.71 -16.01
C GLU A 194 8.60 -18.34 -15.38
N GLU A 195 8.07 -19.16 -14.46
CA GLU A 195 6.82 -18.87 -13.75
C GLU A 195 6.96 -17.62 -12.86
N ARG A 196 8.08 -17.46 -12.16
CA ARG A 196 8.39 -16.24 -11.38
C ARG A 196 8.58 -15.01 -12.25
N VAL A 197 9.15 -15.14 -13.46
CA VAL A 197 9.16 -14.03 -14.42
C VAL A 197 7.74 -13.68 -14.80
N LYS A 198 6.85 -14.64 -15.11
CA LYS A 198 5.47 -14.36 -15.55
C LYS A 198 4.59 -13.75 -14.47
N TYR A 199 4.62 -14.29 -13.27
CA TYR A 199 3.64 -13.99 -12.21
C TYR A 199 4.25 -13.25 -11.01
N GLY A 200 5.57 -13.18 -10.93
CA GLY A 200 6.27 -12.75 -9.73
C GLY A 200 6.42 -13.89 -8.73
N TYR A 201 7.30 -13.71 -7.75
CA TYR A 201 7.47 -14.64 -6.65
C TYR A 201 6.41 -14.41 -5.58
N GLU A 202 5.60 -15.43 -5.27
CA GLU A 202 4.47 -15.28 -4.34
C GLU A 202 4.91 -15.14 -2.86
N GLY A 203 6.12 -15.59 -2.51
CA GLY A 203 6.67 -15.42 -1.18
C GLY A 203 6.95 -13.94 -0.84
N MET A 204 6.99 -13.63 0.44
CA MET A 204 7.39 -12.30 0.92
C MET A 204 8.92 -12.21 0.97
N LEU A 205 9.49 -11.29 0.22
CA LEU A 205 10.90 -10.90 0.31
C LEU A 205 11.03 -9.68 1.20
N HIS A 206 12.05 -9.67 2.06
CA HIS A 206 12.35 -8.59 2.98
C HIS A 206 13.73 -7.98 2.69
N VAL A 207 13.88 -6.70 3.00
CA VAL A 207 15.19 -6.08 3.08
C VAL A 207 16.03 -6.79 4.15
N GLY A 208 17.24 -7.19 3.76
CA GLY A 208 18.14 -7.98 4.59
C GLY A 208 18.18 -9.46 4.24
N ASP A 209 17.19 -9.97 3.50
CA ASP A 209 17.17 -11.37 3.04
C ASP A 209 18.35 -11.64 2.10
N VAL A 210 18.87 -12.87 2.17
CA VAL A 210 19.94 -13.34 1.30
C VAL A 210 19.33 -14.26 0.25
N VAL A 211 19.49 -13.88 -1.01
CA VAL A 211 19.02 -14.64 -2.18
C VAL A 211 20.20 -15.21 -2.95
N PHE A 212 19.98 -16.37 -3.57
CA PHE A 212 21.02 -17.03 -4.37
C PHE A 212 20.98 -16.53 -5.81
N ILE A 213 22.11 -16.66 -6.50
CA ILE A 213 22.21 -16.31 -7.91
C ILE A 213 21.95 -17.56 -8.74
N GLU A 214 21.03 -17.46 -9.70
CA GLU A 214 20.67 -18.58 -10.57
C GLU A 214 21.73 -18.80 -11.66
N PRO A 215 22.41 -19.97 -11.68
CA PRO A 215 23.37 -20.26 -12.71
C PRO A 215 22.70 -20.69 -14.03
N GLY A 216 23.32 -20.36 -15.15
CA GLY A 216 22.96 -20.91 -16.47
C GLY A 216 22.38 -19.88 -17.45
N ASN A 217 22.27 -20.29 -18.71
CA ASN A 217 21.73 -19.46 -19.78
C ASN A 217 20.20 -19.43 -19.71
N MET A 218 19.66 -18.51 -18.92
CA MET A 218 18.21 -18.35 -18.67
C MET A 218 17.48 -17.60 -19.80
N SER A 219 18.10 -17.40 -20.96
CA SER A 219 17.59 -16.59 -22.06
C SER A 219 16.21 -17.02 -22.57
N GLY A 220 16.01 -18.31 -22.84
CA GLY A 220 14.72 -18.84 -23.33
C GLY A 220 13.55 -18.62 -22.35
N PRO A 221 13.68 -19.07 -21.08
CA PRO A 221 12.72 -18.75 -20.02
C PRO A 221 12.44 -17.26 -19.86
N THR A 222 13.48 -16.43 -19.92
CA THR A 222 13.36 -14.97 -19.79
C THR A 222 12.48 -14.39 -20.90
N THR A 223 12.81 -14.65 -22.16
CA THR A 223 12.03 -14.17 -23.32
C THR A 223 10.55 -14.54 -23.18
N ARG A 224 10.26 -15.82 -22.92
CA ARG A 224 8.85 -16.27 -22.77
C ARG A 224 8.13 -15.60 -21.62
N GLY A 225 8.81 -15.34 -20.51
CA GLY A 225 8.22 -14.68 -19.35
C GLY A 225 7.91 -13.21 -19.61
N ILE A 226 8.82 -12.49 -20.26
CA ILE A 226 8.65 -11.08 -20.60
C ILE A 226 7.60 -10.90 -21.70
N GLU A 227 7.67 -11.70 -22.78
CA GLU A 227 6.65 -11.70 -23.84
C GLU A 227 5.26 -11.98 -23.27
N TYR A 228 5.15 -12.95 -22.35
CA TYR A 228 3.87 -13.20 -21.66
C TYR A 228 3.33 -11.95 -20.95
N ARG A 229 4.15 -11.23 -20.17
CA ARG A 229 3.72 -10.00 -19.49
C ARG A 229 3.31 -8.91 -20.49
N ILE A 230 4.06 -8.74 -21.58
CA ILE A 230 3.76 -7.76 -22.62
C ILE A 230 2.42 -8.13 -23.31
N ASP A 231 2.21 -9.39 -23.64
CA ASP A 231 0.99 -9.90 -24.26
C ASP A 231 -0.24 -9.77 -23.35
N GLN A 232 -0.06 -9.81 -22.02
CA GLN A 232 -1.14 -9.56 -21.06
C GLN A 232 -1.48 -8.07 -20.90
N CYS A 233 -0.70 -7.15 -21.49
CA CYS A 233 -1.00 -5.72 -21.45
C CYS A 233 -2.19 -5.38 -22.36
N GLN A 234 -3.38 -5.18 -21.79
CA GLN A 234 -4.61 -4.94 -22.55
C GLN A 234 -4.82 -3.48 -22.99
N HIS A 235 -4.04 -2.53 -22.46
CA HIS A 235 -4.28 -1.09 -22.59
C HIS A 235 -3.29 -0.36 -23.50
N GLY A 236 -2.39 -1.07 -24.17
CA GLY A 236 -1.36 -0.43 -25.00
C GLY A 236 -0.41 0.46 -24.19
N CYS A 237 -0.14 0.09 -22.94
CA CYS A 237 0.68 0.88 -22.03
C CYS A 237 2.07 1.15 -22.62
N SER A 238 2.58 2.34 -22.35
CA SER A 238 3.95 2.78 -22.62
C SER A 238 4.57 3.34 -21.33
N PHE A 239 5.87 3.62 -21.31
CA PHE A 239 6.50 4.24 -20.16
C PHE A 239 5.85 5.59 -19.77
N ASP A 240 5.41 6.38 -20.76
CA ASP A 240 4.79 7.69 -20.51
C ASP A 240 3.31 7.58 -20.09
N ASP A 241 2.66 6.45 -20.37
CA ASP A 241 1.23 6.22 -20.09
C ASP A 241 0.99 4.73 -19.80
N PHE A 242 0.99 4.38 -18.51
CA PHE A 242 0.70 3.04 -18.03
C PHE A 242 -0.17 3.09 -16.78
N ARG A 243 -0.94 2.02 -16.58
CA ARG A 243 -1.71 1.82 -15.35
C ARG A 243 -0.85 1.13 -14.28
N ARG A 244 -1.13 1.41 -13.01
CA ARG A 244 -0.45 0.78 -11.85
C ARG A 244 -0.63 -0.75 -11.80
N ASP A 245 -1.69 -1.28 -12.40
CA ASP A 245 -1.99 -2.72 -12.51
C ASP A 245 -1.39 -3.38 -13.76
N CYS A 246 -0.60 -2.65 -14.55
CA CYS A 246 -0.04 -3.17 -15.80
C CYS A 246 0.94 -4.33 -15.53
N PRO A 247 0.82 -5.49 -16.21
CA PRO A 247 1.76 -6.60 -16.06
C PRO A 247 3.21 -6.27 -16.43
N ARG A 248 3.43 -5.19 -17.20
CA ARG A 248 4.76 -4.68 -17.57
C ARG A 248 5.43 -3.89 -16.44
N LEU A 249 4.70 -3.46 -15.42
CA LEU A 249 5.28 -2.85 -14.22
C LEU A 249 5.75 -3.98 -13.29
N VAL A 250 7.06 -4.05 -13.05
CA VAL A 250 7.68 -5.12 -12.26
C VAL A 250 8.49 -4.56 -11.11
N ILE A 251 8.49 -5.29 -9.99
CA ILE A 251 9.32 -5.00 -8.82
C ILE A 251 10.57 -5.87 -8.86
N VAL A 252 11.72 -5.22 -8.79
CA VAL A 252 13.05 -5.81 -8.91
C VAL A 252 13.81 -5.57 -7.60
N PRO A 253 14.29 -6.62 -6.93
CA PRO A 253 15.20 -6.50 -5.80
C PRO A 253 16.45 -5.68 -6.12
N VAL A 254 16.74 -4.69 -5.29
CA VAL A 254 18.04 -4.00 -5.28
C VAL A 254 18.97 -4.77 -4.36
N ILE A 255 20.11 -5.21 -4.87
CA ILE A 255 20.96 -6.18 -4.22
C ILE A 255 22.37 -5.66 -3.99
N ARG A 256 23.03 -6.22 -2.98
CA ARG A 256 24.46 -6.11 -2.74
C ARG A 256 25.06 -7.51 -2.67
N ILE A 257 26.06 -7.80 -3.51
CA ILE A 257 26.73 -9.11 -3.49
C ILE A 257 27.47 -9.27 -2.15
N VAL A 258 27.22 -10.39 -1.46
CA VAL A 258 27.81 -10.66 -0.13
C VAL A 258 28.79 -11.83 -0.14
N GLU A 259 28.65 -12.78 -1.07
CA GLU A 259 29.55 -13.92 -1.20
C GLU A 259 29.95 -14.17 -2.65
N TRP A 260 31.23 -14.52 -2.84
CA TRP A 260 31.82 -14.89 -4.13
C TRP A 260 32.38 -16.31 -4.05
N ARG A 261 32.11 -17.14 -5.06
CA ARG A 261 32.68 -18.48 -5.23
C ARG A 261 33.19 -18.68 -6.63
N ASP A 262 34.40 -19.22 -6.77
CA ASP A 262 35.05 -19.48 -8.07
C ASP A 262 35.04 -18.26 -9.01
N ASN A 263 35.28 -17.07 -8.43
CA ASN A 263 35.25 -15.77 -9.10
C ASN A 263 33.87 -15.42 -9.70
N ARG A 264 32.79 -15.99 -9.19
CA ARG A 264 31.40 -15.69 -9.54
C ARG A 264 30.62 -15.26 -8.30
N PRO A 265 29.66 -14.36 -8.42
CA PRO A 265 28.81 -14.01 -7.29
C PRO A 265 27.92 -15.21 -6.96
N TRP A 266 27.84 -15.55 -5.67
CA TRP A 266 27.12 -16.72 -5.18
C TRP A 266 25.76 -16.36 -4.57
N CYS A 267 25.76 -15.35 -3.70
CA CYS A 267 24.56 -14.82 -3.10
C CYS A 267 24.66 -13.32 -2.88
N ALA A 268 23.50 -12.69 -2.81
CA ALA A 268 23.36 -11.26 -2.62
C ALA A 268 22.32 -10.96 -1.55
N GLN A 269 22.54 -9.89 -0.80
CA GLN A 269 21.60 -9.40 0.19
C GLN A 269 20.71 -8.31 -0.43
N ILE A 270 19.40 -8.43 -0.22
CA ILE A 270 18.42 -7.41 -0.63
C ILE A 270 18.63 -6.15 0.22
N GLN A 271 18.90 -5.01 -0.42
CA GLN A 271 19.02 -3.69 0.21
C GLN A 271 17.71 -2.89 0.12
N GLY A 272 16.85 -3.23 -0.84
CA GLY A 272 15.58 -2.55 -1.12
C GLY A 272 14.93 -3.06 -2.39
N PHE A 273 13.93 -2.34 -2.88
CA PHE A 273 13.19 -2.71 -4.09
C PHE A 273 13.02 -1.51 -5.01
N ALA A 274 13.15 -1.76 -6.32
CA ALA A 274 12.98 -0.77 -7.38
C ALA A 274 11.88 -1.23 -8.34
N ALA A 275 11.16 -0.30 -8.97
CA ALA A 275 10.13 -0.61 -9.95
C ALA A 275 10.59 -0.21 -11.34
N PHE A 276 10.29 -1.06 -12.31
CA PHE A 276 10.64 -0.83 -13.70
C PHE A 276 9.44 -1.09 -14.60
N PHE A 277 9.27 -0.24 -15.60
CA PHE A 277 8.40 -0.53 -16.73
C PHE A 277 9.19 -1.33 -17.77
N LEU A 278 8.78 -2.56 -18.03
CA LEU A 278 9.44 -3.45 -18.99
C LEU A 278 9.21 -2.95 -20.42
N GLU A 279 10.30 -2.64 -21.14
CA GLU A 279 10.25 -2.26 -22.55
C GLU A 279 10.28 -3.48 -23.46
N GLY A 280 11.06 -4.50 -23.08
CA GLY A 280 11.12 -5.74 -23.84
C GLY A 280 12.39 -6.53 -23.58
N VAL A 281 12.69 -7.39 -24.55
CA VAL A 281 13.92 -8.19 -24.58
C VAL A 281 14.66 -7.90 -25.87
N GLU A 282 15.94 -7.56 -25.75
CA GLU A 282 16.84 -7.31 -26.86
C GLU A 282 17.86 -8.45 -27.01
N GLY A 283 18.37 -8.64 -28.24
CA GLY A 283 19.35 -9.68 -28.56
C GLY A 283 18.75 -10.99 -29.10
N GLN A 284 19.62 -11.95 -29.44
CA GLN A 284 19.24 -13.29 -29.90
C GLN A 284 20.13 -14.39 -29.28
N GLY A 285 19.53 -15.56 -29.04
CA GLY A 285 20.27 -16.75 -28.59
C GLY A 285 20.73 -16.65 -27.14
N THR A 286 22.03 -16.55 -26.93
CA THR A 286 22.64 -16.30 -25.60
C THR A 286 22.67 -14.82 -25.23
N ASP A 287 22.49 -13.93 -26.21
CA ASP A 287 22.34 -12.49 -25.99
C ASP A 287 20.87 -12.19 -25.73
N ASN A 288 20.52 -11.94 -24.46
CA ASN A 288 19.14 -11.79 -24.01
C ASN A 288 19.07 -10.73 -22.92
N ASN A 289 18.98 -9.48 -23.37
CA ASN A 289 18.97 -8.33 -22.49
C ASN A 289 17.53 -7.97 -22.16
N VAL A 290 17.14 -8.05 -20.89
CA VAL A 290 15.86 -7.49 -20.43
C VAL A 290 16.07 -6.03 -20.13
N VAL A 291 15.30 -5.19 -20.80
CA VAL A 291 15.40 -3.74 -20.70
C VAL A 291 14.13 -3.18 -20.08
N GLY A 292 14.30 -2.27 -19.14
CA GLY A 292 13.19 -1.56 -18.52
C GLY A 292 13.58 -0.16 -18.08
N ARG A 293 12.61 0.74 -18.04
CA ARG A 293 12.80 2.10 -17.55
C ARG A 293 12.44 2.21 -16.09
N PHE A 294 13.27 2.89 -15.32
CA PHE A 294 13.02 3.08 -13.90
C PHE A 294 11.80 3.99 -13.68
N VAL A 295 10.90 3.53 -12.81
CA VAL A 295 9.67 4.22 -12.47
C VAL A 295 9.61 4.40 -10.96
N ARG A 296 9.15 5.57 -10.52
CA ARG A 296 8.74 5.77 -9.12
C ARG A 296 7.28 5.41 -8.98
N THR A 297 6.97 4.52 -8.04
CA THR A 297 5.59 4.06 -7.84
C THR A 297 5.31 3.72 -6.39
N VAL A 298 4.02 3.70 -6.05
CA VAL A 298 3.51 3.16 -4.80
C VAL A 298 2.97 1.76 -5.05
N CYS A 299 3.34 0.80 -4.20
CA CYS A 299 2.87 -0.58 -4.25
C CYS A 299 2.45 -1.06 -2.84
N PRO A 300 1.54 -2.04 -2.75
CA PRO A 300 1.24 -2.69 -1.48
C PRO A 300 2.48 -3.38 -0.90
N GLY A 301 2.69 -3.25 0.41
CA GLY A 301 3.76 -3.92 1.15
C GLY A 301 4.02 -3.24 2.49
N GLU A 302 5.14 -3.60 3.14
CA GLU A 302 5.46 -3.07 4.46
C GLU A 302 6.42 -1.89 4.41
N VAL A 303 6.16 -0.88 5.26
CA VAL A 303 7.09 0.24 5.48
C VAL A 303 8.14 -0.20 6.50
N GLY A 304 9.42 -0.01 6.16
CA GLY A 304 10.52 -0.30 7.08
C GLY A 304 11.78 0.48 6.77
N ALA A 305 12.85 0.14 7.48
CA ALA A 305 14.17 0.75 7.30
C ALA A 305 14.91 0.09 6.12
N GLY A 306 14.44 0.38 4.90
CA GLY A 306 15.11 -0.02 3.65
C GLY A 306 15.75 1.16 2.93
N GLY A 307 16.61 0.88 1.95
CA GLY A 307 17.11 1.91 1.04
C GLY A 307 15.98 2.50 0.19
N ASP A 308 16.03 3.80 -0.08
CA ASP A 308 15.06 4.51 -0.93
C ASP A 308 15.46 4.33 -2.40
N PHE A 309 14.85 3.36 -3.07
CA PHE A 309 15.07 3.09 -4.50
C PHE A 309 13.82 3.37 -5.34
N GLY A 310 12.97 4.31 -4.89
CA GLY A 310 11.82 4.82 -5.64
C GLY A 310 10.57 3.92 -5.67
N VAL A 311 10.54 2.83 -4.91
CA VAL A 311 9.28 2.12 -4.61
C VAL A 311 8.86 2.40 -3.18
N TYR A 312 7.64 2.87 -3.05
CA TYR A 312 7.07 3.26 -1.78
C TYR A 312 5.84 2.41 -1.45
N THR A 313 5.49 2.36 -0.17
CA THR A 313 4.20 1.82 0.29
C THR A 313 3.55 2.80 1.24
N VAL A 314 2.22 2.76 1.27
CA VAL A 314 1.37 3.63 2.09
C VAL A 314 0.86 2.81 3.26
N ARG A 315 0.93 3.40 4.46
CA ARG A 315 0.26 2.84 5.65
C ARG A 315 -0.45 3.93 6.43
N LEU A 316 -1.53 3.57 7.09
CA LEU A 316 -2.14 4.41 8.12
C LEU A 316 -1.26 4.42 9.36
N THR A 317 -1.02 5.61 9.90
CA THR A 317 -0.42 5.85 11.20
C THR A 317 -1.48 6.53 12.06
N SER A 318 -2.07 5.75 12.97
CA SER A 318 -3.04 6.22 13.96
C SER A 318 -2.39 7.12 15.01
#